data_AF-A0A1F4DSH5-F1
#
_entry.id   AF-A0A1F4DSH5-F1
#
_cell.length_a   1.000
_cell.length_b   1.000
_cell.length_c   1.000
_cell.angle_alpha   90.00
_cell.angle_beta   90.00
_cell.angle_gamma   90.00
#
_symmetry.space_group_name_H-M   'P 1'
#
loop_
_entity.id
_entity.type
_entity.pdbx_description
1 polymer ?
#
loop_
_entity_poly.entity_id
_entity_poly.type
_entity_poly.pdbx_seq_one_letter_code
_entity_poly.pdbx_strand_id
1 'polypeptide(L)'
;MSSIVIGILVAVLVWLFLRVKRMRALQRRRARDPAPADNPGTMPRIGVQGSVTKDQLRRLKEFHFEPSRHWSKEEADLILDSVAYVRAAIFQLTGDRDAPEEFQNKVLAFILTNDSLREYIISWGQNRRSKGYSDEPGELVRNEHFERVAAFITSNARDGGEREGEQGRK
;
A
#
# COMPACT_ATOMS: atom_id res chain seq x y z
N MET A 1 -8.58 -48.35 -1.91
CA MET A 1 -7.79 -47.10 -1.87
C MET A 1 -7.95 -46.24 -3.14
N SER A 2 -8.48 -46.79 -4.24
CA SER A 2 -8.57 -46.09 -5.54
C SER A 2 -9.68 -45.03 -5.64
N SER A 3 -10.79 -45.15 -4.90
CA SER A 3 -11.96 -44.27 -5.07
C SER A 3 -11.83 -42.88 -4.42
N ILE A 4 -11.02 -42.74 -3.36
CA ILE A 4 -10.82 -41.47 -2.66
C ILE A 4 -9.91 -40.53 -3.47
N VAL A 5 -8.87 -41.09 -4.09
CA VAL A 5 -7.94 -40.33 -4.95
C VAL A 5 -8.67 -39.74 -6.16
N ILE A 6 -9.60 -40.51 -6.75
CA ILE A 6 -10.44 -40.04 -7.87
C ILE A 6 -11.35 -38.89 -7.43
N GLY A 7 -11.96 -38.97 -6.24
CA GLY A 7 -12.80 -37.89 -5.71
C GLY A 7 -12.06 -36.57 -5.51
N ILE A 8 -10.84 -36.63 -4.97
CA ILE A 8 -9.99 -35.44 -4.77
C ILE A 8 -9.58 -34.84 -6.13
N LEU A 9 -9.24 -35.67 -7.09
CA LEU A 9 -8.78 -35.21 -8.41
C LEU A 9 -9.91 -34.50 -9.19
N VAL A 10 -11.14 -35.00 -9.10
CA VAL A 10 -12.33 -34.35 -9.68
C VAL A 10 -12.61 -33.01 -8.99
N ALA A 11 -12.51 -32.93 -7.67
CA ALA A 11 -12.73 -31.68 -6.94
C ALA A 11 -11.70 -30.59 -7.31
N VAL A 12 -10.42 -30.97 -7.45
CA VAL A 12 -9.36 -30.05 -7.89
C VAL A 12 -9.61 -29.56 -9.32
N LEU A 13 -10.03 -30.43 -10.23
CA LEU A 13 -10.34 -30.05 -11.62
C LEU A 13 -11.54 -29.10 -11.71
N VAL A 14 -12.61 -29.35 -10.96
CA VAL A 14 -13.78 -28.47 -10.90
C VAL A 14 -13.40 -27.12 -10.29
N TRP A 15 -12.58 -27.11 -9.23
CA TRP A 15 -12.09 -25.88 -8.61
C TRP A 15 -11.21 -25.06 -9.55
N LEU A 16 -10.28 -25.71 -10.28
CA LEU A 16 -9.46 -25.07 -11.31
C LEU A 16 -10.31 -24.50 -12.44
N PHE A 17 -11.32 -25.25 -12.91
CA PHE A 17 -12.23 -24.78 -13.95
C PHE A 17 -13.02 -23.55 -13.52
N LEU A 18 -13.57 -23.55 -12.29
CA LEU A 18 -14.26 -22.39 -11.72
C LEU A 18 -13.32 -21.19 -11.54
N ARG A 19 -12.07 -21.43 -11.12
CA ARG A 19 -11.03 -20.40 -10.97
C ARG A 19 -10.68 -19.76 -12.32
N VAL A 20 -10.49 -20.56 -13.36
CA VAL A 20 -10.20 -20.07 -14.73
C VAL A 20 -11.40 -19.31 -15.31
N LYS A 21 -12.63 -19.77 -15.09
CA LYS A 21 -13.83 -19.08 -15.58
C LYS A 21 -14.02 -17.71 -14.89
N ARG A 22 -13.76 -17.61 -13.58
CA ARG A 22 -13.75 -16.33 -12.85
C ARG A 22 -12.69 -15.37 -13.40
N MET A 23 -11.48 -15.85 -13.66
CA MET A 23 -10.39 -15.06 -14.26
C MET A 23 -10.77 -14.51 -15.66
N ARG A 24 -11.36 -15.35 -16.52
CA ARG A 24 -11.81 -14.93 -17.86
C ARG A 24 -12.97 -13.94 -17.82
N ALA A 25 -13.90 -14.08 -16.87
CA ALA A 25 -14.98 -13.11 -16.68
C ALA A 25 -14.46 -11.73 -16.22
N LEU A 26 -13.41 -11.71 -15.38
CA LEU A 26 -12.72 -10.48 -14.96
C LEU A 26 -11.92 -9.84 -16.12
N GLN A 27 -11.26 -10.66 -16.97
CA GLN A 27 -10.57 -10.18 -18.17
C GLN A 27 -11.52 -9.54 -19.19
N ARG A 28 -12.72 -10.12 -19.39
CA ARG A 28 -13.74 -9.54 -20.29
C ARG A 28 -14.29 -8.20 -19.79
N ARG A 29 -14.28 -7.95 -18.48
CA ARG A 29 -14.63 -6.65 -17.89
C ARG A 29 -13.48 -5.64 -18.04
N ARG A 30 -12.23 -6.08 -17.91
CA ARG A 30 -11.03 -5.26 -18.17
C ARG A 30 -10.91 -4.76 -19.62
N ALA A 31 -11.36 -5.54 -20.60
CA ALA A 31 -11.32 -5.13 -22.01
C ALA A 31 -12.31 -3.99 -22.36
N ARG A 32 -13.20 -3.61 -21.43
CA ARG A 32 -14.26 -2.63 -21.68
C ARG A 32 -13.90 -1.21 -21.22
N ASP A 33 -12.88 -1.06 -20.37
CA ASP A 33 -12.35 0.22 -19.91
C ASP A 33 -10.82 0.18 -20.06
N PRO A 34 -10.23 0.86 -21.07
CA PRO A 34 -8.78 0.95 -21.16
C PRO A 34 -8.25 1.69 -19.94
N ALA A 35 -7.31 1.06 -19.23
CA ALA A 35 -6.62 1.71 -18.11
C ALA A 35 -5.95 3.00 -18.61
N PRO A 36 -6.09 4.15 -17.90
CA PRO A 36 -5.31 5.33 -18.24
C PRO A 36 -3.82 4.98 -18.10
N ALA A 37 -3.02 5.46 -19.05
CA ALA A 37 -1.60 5.16 -19.17
C ALA A 37 -0.85 5.36 -17.84
N ASP A 38 0.08 4.44 -17.54
CA ASP A 38 1.00 4.50 -16.40
C ASP A 38 1.92 5.73 -16.57
N ASN A 39 1.44 6.90 -16.11
CA ASN A 39 2.26 8.09 -15.99
C ASN A 39 3.16 7.95 -14.76
N PRO A 40 4.50 8.12 -14.90
CA PRO A 40 5.39 8.14 -13.75
C PRO A 40 4.99 9.31 -12.83
N GLY A 41 4.57 8.97 -11.60
CA GLY A 41 4.02 9.93 -10.64
C GLY A 41 2.50 9.83 -10.39
N THR A 42 1.78 8.99 -11.16
CA THR A 42 0.38 8.65 -10.87
C THR A 42 0.30 7.36 -10.05
N MET A 43 -0.68 7.27 -9.15
CA MET A 43 -0.92 6.08 -8.36
C MET A 43 -1.06 4.82 -9.25
N PRO A 44 -0.36 3.72 -8.96
CA PRO A 44 -0.35 2.54 -9.81
C PRO A 44 -1.73 1.90 -9.82
N ARG A 45 -2.25 1.66 -11.03
CA ARG A 45 -3.59 1.08 -11.24
C ARG A 45 -3.56 -0.42 -11.03
N ILE A 46 -3.73 -0.83 -9.77
CA ILE A 46 -3.78 -2.24 -9.36
C ILE A 46 -5.20 -2.67 -9.00
N GLY A 47 -5.50 -3.97 -9.10
CA GLY A 47 -6.77 -4.53 -8.65
C GLY A 47 -7.96 -4.39 -9.60
N VAL A 48 -9.17 -4.36 -9.03
CA VAL A 48 -10.43 -4.16 -9.76
C VAL A 48 -10.97 -2.77 -9.44
N GLN A 49 -11.08 -1.90 -10.46
CA GLN A 49 -11.61 -0.55 -10.27
C GLN A 49 -13.01 -0.58 -9.65
N GLY A 50 -13.24 0.36 -8.73
CA GLY A 50 -14.50 0.48 -7.99
C GLY A 50 -14.78 -0.63 -6.98
N SER A 51 -13.78 -1.43 -6.61
CA SER A 51 -13.92 -2.44 -5.56
C SER A 51 -13.59 -1.92 -4.15
N VAL A 52 -13.17 -0.66 -4.01
CA VAL A 52 -12.86 -0.05 -2.71
C VAL A 52 -14.06 -0.12 -1.76
N THR A 53 -13.80 -0.51 -0.51
CA THR A 53 -14.84 -0.66 0.50
C THR A 53 -15.13 0.64 1.23
N LYS A 54 -16.34 0.79 1.78
CA LYS A 54 -16.70 1.98 2.58
C LYS A 54 -15.78 2.19 3.79
N ASP A 55 -15.33 1.11 4.41
CA ASP A 55 -14.40 1.16 5.54
C ASP A 55 -13.04 1.73 5.12
N GLN A 56 -12.47 1.24 4.01
CA GLN A 56 -11.23 1.78 3.46
C GLN A 56 -11.37 3.25 3.06
N LEU A 57 -12.49 3.65 2.44
CA LEU A 57 -12.75 5.06 2.12
C LEU A 57 -12.79 5.94 3.36
N ARG A 58 -13.38 5.45 4.47
CA ARG A 58 -13.41 6.17 5.74
C ARG A 58 -11.99 6.33 6.30
N ARG A 59 -11.21 5.26 6.37
CA ARG A 59 -9.82 5.28 6.87
C ARG A 59 -8.90 6.18 6.04
N LEU A 60 -9.07 6.18 4.71
CA LEU A 60 -8.32 7.08 3.83
C LEU A 60 -8.64 8.55 4.14
N LYS A 61 -9.90 8.88 4.43
CA LYS A 61 -10.28 10.24 4.84
C LYS A 61 -9.72 10.63 6.21
N GLU A 62 -9.60 9.69 7.14
CA GLU A 62 -8.95 9.92 8.44
C GLU A 62 -7.48 10.32 8.29
N PHE A 63 -6.84 9.91 7.20
CA PHE A 63 -5.48 10.33 6.83
C PHE A 63 -5.45 11.45 5.78
N HIS A 64 -6.52 12.25 5.68
CA HIS A 64 -6.61 13.42 4.81
C HIS A 64 -6.46 13.15 3.30
N PHE A 65 -6.61 11.89 2.85
CA PHE A 65 -6.68 11.60 1.42
C PHE A 65 -8.05 11.95 0.83
N GLU A 66 -8.08 12.24 -0.46
CA GLU A 66 -9.32 12.37 -1.26
C GLU A 66 -9.59 11.07 -2.03
N PRO A 67 -10.19 10.04 -1.41
CA PRO A 67 -10.36 8.76 -2.07
C PRO A 67 -11.46 8.81 -3.13
N SER A 68 -11.20 8.21 -4.28
CA SER A 68 -12.19 8.10 -5.36
C SER A 68 -12.95 6.77 -5.29
N ARG A 69 -14.25 6.81 -5.64
CA ARG A 69 -15.06 5.58 -5.80
C ARG A 69 -14.57 4.68 -6.94
N HIS A 70 -13.70 5.17 -7.81
CA HIS A 70 -13.10 4.37 -8.88
C HIS A 70 -11.90 3.55 -8.40
N TRP A 71 -11.40 3.78 -7.18
CA TRP A 71 -10.27 3.03 -6.65
C TRP A 71 -10.62 1.56 -6.42
N SER A 72 -9.61 0.72 -6.55
CA SER A 72 -9.67 -0.66 -6.15
C SER A 72 -9.43 -0.83 -4.66
N LYS A 73 -9.79 -2.01 -4.15
CA LYS A 73 -9.45 -2.43 -2.79
C LYS A 73 -7.93 -2.44 -2.59
N GLU A 74 -7.19 -2.94 -3.58
CA GLU A 74 -5.74 -3.09 -3.54
C GLU A 74 -5.02 -1.75 -3.55
N GLU A 75 -5.52 -0.78 -4.33
CA GLU A 75 -5.04 0.61 -4.34
C GLU A 75 -5.20 1.24 -2.95
N ALA A 76 -6.39 1.12 -2.37
CA ALA A 76 -6.65 1.64 -1.02
C ALA A 76 -5.78 0.97 0.05
N ASP A 77 -5.63 -0.36 -0.01
CA ASP A 77 -4.78 -1.10 0.91
C ASP A 77 -3.31 -0.68 0.80
N LEU A 78 -2.81 -0.46 -0.42
CA LEU A 78 -1.44 0.00 -0.65
C LEU A 78 -1.18 1.36 0.03
N ILE A 79 -2.09 2.33 -0.12
CA ILE A 79 -1.92 3.64 0.54
C ILE A 79 -1.95 3.47 2.07
N LEU A 80 -2.96 2.77 2.59
CA LEU A 80 -3.11 2.59 4.04
C LEU A 80 -1.92 1.85 4.66
N ASP A 81 -1.39 0.85 3.97
CA ASP A 81 -0.17 0.14 4.38
C ASP A 81 1.06 1.04 4.31
N SER A 82 1.19 1.83 3.25
CA SER A 82 2.31 2.76 3.09
C SER A 82 2.30 3.83 4.18
N VAL A 83 1.14 4.41 4.51
CA VAL A 83 0.99 5.39 5.60
C VAL A 83 1.39 4.77 6.94
N ALA A 84 0.90 3.56 7.23
CA ALA A 84 1.26 2.87 8.46
C ALA A 84 2.77 2.58 8.53
N TYR A 85 3.36 2.16 7.41
CA TYR A 85 4.80 1.92 7.31
C TYR A 85 5.61 3.20 7.51
N VAL A 86 5.22 4.31 6.87
CA VAL A 86 5.88 5.62 7.01
C VAL A 86 5.90 6.06 8.46
N ARG A 87 4.75 5.99 9.15
CA ARG A 87 4.66 6.39 10.57
C ARG A 87 5.54 5.52 11.46
N ALA A 88 5.55 4.20 11.25
CA ALA A 88 6.41 3.30 12.00
C ALA A 88 7.90 3.54 11.70
N ALA A 89 8.26 3.79 10.45
CA ALA A 89 9.65 4.06 10.05
C ALA A 89 10.16 5.37 10.64
N ILE A 90 9.35 6.44 10.59
CA ILE A 90 9.68 7.72 11.20
C ILE A 90 9.83 7.54 12.72
N PHE A 91 8.83 6.97 13.39
CA PHE A 91 8.88 6.76 14.83
C PHE A 91 10.10 5.93 15.26
N GLN A 92 10.44 4.87 14.53
CA GLN A 92 11.60 4.02 14.83
C GLN A 92 12.94 4.73 14.63
N LEU A 93 13.01 5.76 13.78
CA LEU A 93 14.25 6.49 13.48
C LEU A 93 14.41 7.76 14.31
N THR A 94 13.31 8.48 14.56
CA THR A 94 13.33 9.78 15.23
C THR A 94 12.80 9.73 16.66
N GLY A 95 12.05 8.68 17.02
CA GLY A 95 11.29 8.62 18.27
C GLY A 95 10.03 9.50 18.28
N ASP A 96 9.75 10.20 17.17
CA ASP A 96 8.65 11.15 17.05
C ASP A 96 7.46 10.54 16.31
N ARG A 97 6.27 10.62 16.92
CA ARG A 97 5.00 10.12 16.34
C ARG A 97 4.27 11.19 15.54
N ASP A 98 4.58 12.46 15.76
CA ASP A 98 3.84 13.62 15.26
C ASP A 98 4.63 14.39 14.20
N ALA A 99 5.41 13.67 13.38
CA ALA A 99 6.15 14.28 12.30
C ALA A 99 5.21 15.06 11.34
N PRO A 100 5.63 16.23 10.82
CA PRO A 100 4.78 17.06 9.97
C PRO A 100 4.18 16.30 8.78
N GLU A 101 2.92 16.58 8.45
CA GLU A 101 2.20 15.90 7.37
C GLU A 101 2.92 16.03 6.02
N GLU A 102 3.48 17.21 5.73
CA GLU A 102 4.27 17.43 4.51
C GLU A 102 5.47 16.49 4.42
N PHE A 103 6.12 16.22 5.55
CA PHE A 103 7.23 15.28 5.61
C PHE A 103 6.76 13.84 5.41
N GLN A 104 5.67 13.43 6.07
CA GLN A 104 5.05 12.12 5.84
C GLN A 104 4.68 11.92 4.37
N ASN A 105 4.11 12.94 3.72
CA ASN A 105 3.73 12.90 2.30
C ASN A 105 4.94 12.77 1.36
N LYS A 106 6.07 13.41 1.67
CA LYS A 106 7.31 13.23 0.91
C LYS A 106 7.83 11.79 0.98
N VAL A 107 7.85 11.19 2.17
CA VAL A 107 8.29 9.80 2.35
C VAL A 107 7.32 8.84 1.68
N LEU A 108 6.02 9.09 1.79
CA LEU A 108 4.99 8.31 1.11
C LEU A 108 5.16 8.34 -0.42
N ALA A 109 5.36 9.52 -1.00
CA ALA A 109 5.60 9.67 -2.44
C ALA A 109 6.83 8.87 -2.87
N PHE A 110 7.94 8.96 -2.11
CA PHE A 110 9.15 8.19 -2.37
C PHE A 110 8.90 6.67 -2.42
N ILE A 111 8.13 6.15 -1.45
CA ILE A 111 7.74 4.73 -1.40
C ILE A 111 6.87 4.35 -2.59
N LEU A 112 5.84 5.14 -2.90
CA LEU A 112 4.86 4.81 -3.93
C LEU A 112 5.44 4.89 -5.35
N THR A 113 6.39 5.78 -5.60
CA THR A 113 7.06 5.93 -6.90
C THR A 113 8.14 4.88 -7.13
N ASN A 114 8.71 4.27 -6.08
CA ASN A 114 9.73 3.24 -6.22
C ASN A 114 9.10 1.83 -6.31
N ASP A 115 9.26 1.16 -7.44
CA ASP A 115 8.66 -0.16 -7.69
C ASP A 115 9.04 -1.22 -6.66
N SER A 116 10.32 -1.28 -6.31
CA SER A 116 10.85 -2.24 -5.33
C SER A 116 10.30 -2.00 -3.92
N LEU A 117 10.20 -0.74 -3.49
CA LEU A 117 9.59 -0.40 -2.20
C LEU A 117 8.09 -0.70 -2.21
N ARG A 118 7.40 -0.37 -3.30
CA ARG A 118 5.97 -0.63 -3.43
C ARG A 118 5.64 -2.12 -3.36
N GLU A 119 6.37 -2.96 -4.09
CA GLU A 119 6.21 -4.43 -4.01
C GLU A 119 6.46 -4.95 -2.59
N TYR A 120 7.51 -4.45 -1.94
CA TYR A 120 7.78 -4.77 -0.55
C TYR A 120 6.60 -4.40 0.37
N ILE A 121 6.07 -3.17 0.27
CA ILE A 121 4.94 -2.73 1.09
C ILE A 121 3.68 -3.57 0.84
N ILE A 122 3.41 -3.96 -0.40
CA ILE A 122 2.29 -4.86 -0.72
C ILE A 122 2.45 -6.17 0.06
N SER A 123 3.63 -6.79 0.01
CA SER A 123 3.91 -8.05 0.71
C SER A 123 3.86 -7.90 2.24
N TRP A 124 4.44 -6.82 2.76
CA TRP A 124 4.47 -6.50 4.18
C TRP A 124 3.07 -6.26 4.72
N GLY A 125 2.25 -5.47 4.02
CA GLY A 125 0.88 -5.16 4.38
C GLY A 125 -0.04 -6.39 4.34
N GLN A 126 0.12 -7.26 3.34
CA GLN A 126 -0.58 -8.55 3.27
C GLN A 126 -0.23 -9.45 4.46
N ASN A 127 1.06 -9.55 4.81
CA ASN A 127 1.51 -10.32 5.97
C ASN A 127 0.92 -9.74 7.26
N ARG A 128 0.95 -8.42 7.44
CA ARG A 128 0.35 -7.73 8.59
C ARG A 128 -1.14 -8.03 8.71
N ARG A 129 -1.91 -7.86 7.63
CA ARG A 129 -3.35 -8.19 7.62
C ARG A 129 -3.62 -9.66 7.96
N SER A 130 -2.79 -10.58 7.47
CA SER A 130 -2.95 -12.01 7.74
C SER A 130 -2.78 -12.38 9.21
N LYS A 131 -2.01 -11.58 9.96
CA LYS A 131 -1.77 -11.74 11.40
C LYS A 131 -2.80 -11.02 12.28
N GLY A 132 -3.80 -10.38 11.67
CA GLY A 132 -4.73 -9.48 12.35
C GLY A 132 -4.19 -8.04 12.35
N TYR A 133 -5.07 -7.07 12.07
CA TYR A 133 -4.69 -5.65 12.12
C TYR A 133 -4.24 -5.30 13.54
N SER A 134 -2.98 -4.89 13.71
CA SER A 134 -2.62 -3.95 14.76
C SER A 134 -2.68 -2.54 14.17
N ASP A 135 -3.33 -1.62 14.87
CA ASP A 135 -3.48 -0.23 14.43
C ASP A 135 -2.13 0.47 14.28
N GLU A 136 -1.17 0.13 15.14
CA GLU A 136 0.24 0.52 15.00
C GLU A 136 1.07 -0.69 14.58
N PRO A 137 1.86 -0.60 13.50
CA PRO A 137 2.85 -1.64 13.24
C PRO A 137 3.84 -1.67 14.42
N GLY A 138 4.21 -2.87 14.86
CA GLY A 138 5.34 -3.03 15.78
C GLY A 138 6.66 -2.63 15.12
N GLU A 139 7.77 -2.98 15.76
CA GLU A 139 9.11 -2.69 15.22
C GLU A 139 9.27 -3.21 13.78
N LEU A 140 9.70 -2.33 12.87
CA LEU A 140 9.96 -2.71 11.49
C LEU A 140 11.26 -3.50 11.41
N VAL A 141 11.22 -4.59 10.65
CA VAL A 141 12.39 -5.41 10.38
C VAL A 141 13.39 -4.58 9.56
N ARG A 142 14.61 -4.45 10.08
CA ARG A 142 15.73 -3.81 9.38
C ARG A 142 16.21 -4.69 8.22
N ASN A 143 15.76 -4.36 7.02
CA ASN A 143 16.15 -4.98 5.76
C ASN A 143 16.54 -3.91 4.74
N GLU A 144 16.93 -4.30 3.53
CA GLU A 144 17.35 -3.34 2.50
C GLU A 144 16.29 -2.28 2.16
N HIS A 145 14.99 -2.62 2.24
CA HIS A 145 13.90 -1.68 1.97
C HIS A 145 13.75 -0.67 3.11
N PHE A 146 13.84 -1.13 4.35
CA PHE A 146 13.88 -0.26 5.52
C PHE A 146 15.08 0.68 5.46
N GLU A 147 16.28 0.18 5.18
CA GLU A 147 17.49 1.02 5.11
C GLU A 147 17.40 2.08 4.01
N ARG A 148 16.78 1.77 2.86
CA ARG A 148 16.51 2.77 1.81
C ARG A 148 15.56 3.87 2.27
N VAL A 149 14.46 3.50 2.93
CA VAL A 149 13.49 4.47 3.48
C VAL A 149 14.14 5.28 4.60
N ALA A 150 14.94 4.64 5.46
CA ALA A 150 15.66 5.29 6.54
C ALA A 150 16.66 6.31 6.01
N ALA A 151 17.46 5.95 5.00
CA ALA A 151 18.38 6.88 4.34
C ALA A 151 17.64 8.11 3.80
N PHE A 152 16.48 7.92 3.16
CA PHE A 152 15.66 9.02 2.66
C PHE A 152 15.10 9.90 3.80
N ILE A 153 14.60 9.30 4.88
CA ILE A 153 14.08 10.02 6.05
C ILE A 153 15.20 10.85 6.67
N THR A 154 16.36 10.25 6.95
CA THR A 154 17.49 10.93 7.59
C THR A 154 18.08 12.03 6.72
N SER A 155 18.12 11.86 5.39
CA SER A 155 18.59 12.92 4.48
C SER A 155 17.63 14.11 4.42
N ASN A 156 16.32 13.89 4.54
CA ASN A 156 15.30 14.93 4.38
C ASN A 156 14.81 15.52 5.72
N ALA A 157 15.14 14.91 6.87
CA ALA A 157 14.76 15.41 8.19
C ALA A 157 15.46 16.73 8.55
N ARG A 158 16.65 17.00 7.98
CA ARG A 158 17.40 18.24 8.22
C ARG A 158 16.82 19.48 7.53
N ASP A 159 16.18 19.30 6.38
CA ASP A 159 15.62 20.41 5.60
C ASP A 159 14.30 20.99 6.17
N GLY A 160 13.65 20.28 7.10
CA GLY A 160 12.38 20.70 7.70
C GLY A 160 12.53 21.62 8.92
N GLY A 161 13.69 21.61 9.59
CA GLY A 161 13.90 22.35 10.84
C GLY A 161 14.43 23.79 10.68
N GLU A 162 14.98 24.14 9.52
CA GLU A 162 15.69 25.43 9.34
C GLU A 162 14.81 26.57 8.78
N ARG A 163 13.56 26.31 8.39
CA ARG A 163 12.71 27.34 7.74
C ARG A 163 11.77 28.12 8.66
N GLU A 164 11.65 27.75 9.93
CA GLU A 164 10.78 28.47 10.89
C GLU A 164 11.50 29.55 11.71
N GLY A 165 12.82 29.72 11.58
CA GLY A 165 13.59 30.70 12.35
C GLY A 165 13.64 32.13 11.80
N GLU A 166 13.19 32.39 10.57
CA GLU A 166 13.52 33.63 9.85
C GLU A 166 12.29 34.45 9.39
N GLN A 167 11.21 34.45 10.17
CA GLN A 167 10.09 35.41 9.98
C GLN A 167 9.76 36.27 11.20
N GLY A 168 10.60 36.26 12.23
CA GLY A 168 10.43 37.04 13.46
C GLY A 168 11.45 38.17 13.64
N ARG A 169 11.77 38.96 12.61
CA ARG A 169 12.57 40.18 12.76
C ARG A 169 12.35 41.19 11.65
N LYS A 170 11.26 41.95 11.73
CA LYS A 170 11.20 43.35 11.29
C LYS A 170 10.32 44.13 12.24
#